data_AF-C4RNQ4-F1
#
_entry.id   AF-C4RNQ4-F1
#
_cell.length_a   1.000
_cell.length_b   1.000
_cell.length_c   1.000
_cell.angle_alpha   90.00
_cell.angle_beta   90.00
_cell.angle_gamma   90.00
#
_symmetry.space_group_name_H-M   'P 1'
#
loop_
_entity.id
_entity.type
_entity.pdbx_description
1 polymer ?
#
loop_
_entity_poly.entity_id
_entity_poly.type
_entity_poly.pdbx_seq_one_letter_code
_entity_poly.pdbx_strand_id
1 'polypeptide(L)'
;MGLARRMSYRRWRVDRMVSVWESLTVDARDPARLARWWAEALGYQVVTEQPGAVEIRQSADRLPGIVFVPLSGDKQGKSRLRLDLRPADQEAEVERLVDMGARHVDVGQGEVDWTVLADPEGNEFRVLRQRG
;
A
#
# COMPACT_ATOMS: atom_id res chain seq x y z
N MET A 1 -45.00 -30.23 21.90
CA MET A 1 -44.60 -28.82 21.69
C MET A 1 -43.09 -28.73 21.87
N GLY A 2 -42.40 -28.22 20.84
CA GLY A 2 -40.99 -28.49 20.57
C GLY A 2 -39.99 -27.72 21.44
N LEU A 3 -38.90 -28.43 21.73
CA LEU A 3 -37.72 -27.98 22.45
C LEU A 3 -36.96 -26.92 21.62
N ALA A 4 -37.01 -25.65 22.01
CA ALA A 4 -36.16 -24.62 21.44
C ALA A 4 -34.73 -24.81 21.96
N ARG A 5 -33.89 -25.48 21.16
CA ARG A 5 -32.44 -25.53 21.35
C ARG A 5 -31.88 -24.10 21.33
N ARG A 6 -31.48 -23.57 22.49
CA ARG A 6 -30.63 -22.38 22.57
C ARG A 6 -29.33 -22.66 21.83
N MET A 7 -29.09 -21.95 20.73
CA MET A 7 -27.79 -21.91 20.06
C MET A 7 -26.78 -21.29 21.04
N SER A 8 -25.96 -22.14 21.66
CA SER A 8 -24.78 -21.74 22.39
C SER A 8 -23.78 -21.20 21.36
N TYR A 9 -23.73 -19.87 21.22
CA TYR A 9 -22.59 -19.20 20.59
C TYR A 9 -21.37 -19.54 21.43
N ARG A 10 -20.59 -20.53 20.99
CA ARG A 10 -19.28 -20.83 21.57
C ARG A 10 -18.47 -19.54 21.52
N ARG A 11 -18.23 -18.96 22.69
CA ARG A 11 -17.27 -17.88 22.92
C ARG A 11 -15.89 -18.42 22.57
N TRP A 12 -15.55 -18.41 21.28
CA TRP A 12 -14.17 -18.55 20.83
C TRP A 12 -13.37 -17.44 21.52
N ARG A 13 -12.29 -17.81 22.20
CA ARG A 13 -11.34 -16.86 22.78
C ARG A 13 -10.82 -15.99 21.62
N VAL A 14 -11.33 -14.76 21.53
CA VAL A 14 -11.12 -13.82 20.43
C VAL A 14 -9.64 -13.42 20.28
N ASP A 15 -8.81 -13.66 21.32
CA ASP A 15 -7.41 -13.22 21.34
C ASP A 15 -6.39 -14.07 20.56
N ARG A 16 -6.75 -15.22 19.97
CA ARG A 16 -5.80 -16.03 19.17
C ARG A 16 -6.29 -16.46 17.78
N MET A 17 -7.39 -15.90 17.29
CA MET A 17 -8.01 -16.34 16.02
C MET A 17 -8.24 -15.21 15.00
N VAL A 18 -7.79 -13.99 15.26
CA VAL A 18 -7.87 -12.90 14.29
C VAL A 18 -6.66 -12.93 13.36
N SER A 19 -6.89 -12.68 12.07
CA SER A 19 -5.82 -12.61 11.08
C SER A 19 -4.93 -11.39 11.31
N VAL A 20 -3.63 -11.55 11.06
CA VAL A 20 -2.67 -10.45 11.03
C VAL A 20 -2.54 -10.00 9.57
N TRP A 21 -2.56 -8.68 9.33
CA TRP A 21 -2.29 -8.15 8.00
C TRP A 21 -0.78 -8.22 7.73
N GLU A 22 -0.38 -9.19 6.92
CA GLU A 22 1.03 -9.47 6.62
C GLU A 22 1.62 -8.47 5.63
N SER A 23 1.00 -8.32 4.45
CA SER A 23 1.59 -7.51 3.39
C SER A 23 0.58 -7.04 2.35
N LEU A 24 1.04 -6.10 1.53
CA LEU A 24 0.49 -5.77 0.23
C LEU A 24 1.47 -6.19 -0.85
N THR A 25 1.02 -6.94 -1.86
CA THR A 25 1.83 -7.25 -3.04
C THR A 25 1.54 -6.30 -4.19
N VAL A 26 2.59 -5.78 -4.82
CA VAL A 26 2.54 -4.88 -5.98
C VAL A 26 3.35 -5.52 -7.11
N ASP A 27 2.72 -5.70 -8.26
CA ASP A 27 3.43 -6.15 -9.46
C ASP A 27 4.27 -5.00 -10.03
N ALA A 28 5.50 -5.29 -10.42
CA ALA A 28 6.45 -4.33 -10.93
C ALA A 28 7.26 -4.90 -12.11
N ARG A 29 7.55 -4.06 -13.11
CA ARG A 29 8.49 -4.36 -14.20
C ARG A 29 9.91 -4.44 -13.66
N ASP A 30 10.27 -3.56 -12.72
CA ASP A 30 11.53 -3.59 -12.00
C ASP A 30 11.26 -3.54 -10.47
N PRO A 31 11.04 -4.70 -9.83
CA PRO A 31 10.72 -4.77 -8.42
C PRO A 31 11.75 -4.08 -7.52
N ALA A 32 13.04 -4.19 -7.85
CA ALA A 32 14.10 -3.64 -7.01
C ALA A 32 14.15 -2.11 -7.10
N ARG A 33 13.99 -1.55 -8.31
CA ARG A 33 13.89 -0.09 -8.47
C ARG A 33 12.63 0.46 -7.81
N LEU A 34 11.48 -0.17 -8.02
CA LEU A 34 10.23 0.32 -7.48
C LEU A 34 10.17 0.21 -5.94
N ALA A 35 10.70 -0.88 -5.38
CA ALA A 35 10.82 -1.04 -3.94
C ALA A 35 11.68 0.04 -3.30
N ARG A 36 12.83 0.38 -3.89
CA ARG A 36 13.71 1.45 -3.37
C ARG A 36 13.02 2.81 -3.42
N TRP A 37 12.30 3.10 -4.50
CA TRP A 37 11.52 4.34 -4.62
C TRP A 37 10.48 4.45 -3.50
N TRP A 38 9.70 3.39 -3.26
CA TRP A 38 8.72 3.37 -2.17
C TRP A 38 9.36 3.36 -0.78
N ALA A 39 10.52 2.71 -0.62
CA ALA A 39 11.27 2.75 0.64
C ALA A 39 11.67 4.18 0.99
N GLU A 40 12.24 4.91 0.02
CA GLU A 40 12.62 6.31 0.19
C GLU A 40 11.40 7.22 0.38
N ALA A 41 10.31 6.99 -0.37
CA ALA A 41 9.09 7.77 -0.24
C ALA A 41 8.47 7.66 1.16
N LEU A 42 8.48 6.46 1.75
CA LEU A 42 7.83 6.17 3.04
C LEU A 42 8.79 6.26 4.25
N GLY A 43 10.10 6.42 4.03
CA GLY A 43 11.11 6.25 5.07
C GLY A 43 11.18 4.81 5.60
N TYR A 44 10.89 3.83 4.74
CA TYR A 44 10.93 2.40 5.03
C TYR A 44 12.31 1.82 4.68
N GLN A 45 12.58 0.59 5.12
CA GLN A 45 13.79 -0.15 4.80
C GLN A 45 13.47 -1.39 3.95
N VAL A 46 14.38 -1.74 3.05
CA VAL A 46 14.35 -3.03 2.35
C VAL A 46 14.73 -4.13 3.34
N VAL A 47 13.85 -5.10 3.55
CA VAL A 47 14.05 -6.21 4.50
C VAL A 47 14.35 -7.53 3.80
N THR A 48 13.93 -7.65 2.54
CA THR A 48 14.21 -8.80 1.67
C THR A 48 14.50 -8.27 0.27
N GLU A 49 15.58 -8.74 -0.36
CA GLU A 49 15.86 -8.50 -1.78
C GLU A 49 16.29 -9.81 -2.44
N GLN A 50 15.41 -10.37 -3.27
CA GLN A 50 15.63 -11.62 -3.99
C GLN A 50 15.12 -11.49 -5.44
N PRO A 51 15.60 -12.32 -6.39
CA PRO A 51 15.18 -12.22 -7.80
C PRO A 51 13.66 -12.30 -8.03
N GLY A 52 12.91 -12.97 -7.15
CA GLY A 52 11.47 -13.13 -7.26
C GLY A 52 10.63 -12.13 -6.46
N ALA A 53 11.24 -11.38 -5.52
CA ALA A 53 10.52 -10.45 -4.67
C ALA A 53 11.46 -9.49 -3.93
N VAL A 54 11.03 -8.25 -3.77
CA VAL A 54 11.67 -7.26 -2.90
C VAL A 54 10.64 -6.76 -1.91
N GLU A 55 10.96 -6.81 -0.61
CA GLU A 55 10.04 -6.38 0.44
C GLU A 55 10.59 -5.18 1.21
N ILE A 56 9.72 -4.21 1.47
CA ILE A 56 10.00 -3.06 2.33
C ILE A 56 9.08 -3.04 3.55
N ARG A 57 9.60 -2.57 4.68
CA ARG A 57 8.83 -2.39 5.92
C ARG A 57 9.25 -1.12 6.65
N GLN A 58 8.39 -0.62 7.52
CA GLN A 58 8.76 0.49 8.42
C GLN A 58 9.93 0.10 9.33
N SER A 59 9.89 -1.12 9.87
CA SER A 59 11.02 -1.78 10.52
C SER A 59 10.96 -3.28 10.24
N ALA A 60 12.10 -3.99 10.32
CA ALA A 60 12.18 -5.41 9.98
C ALA A 60 11.14 -6.29 10.71
N ASP A 61 10.80 -5.92 11.94
CA ASP A 61 9.88 -6.58 12.84
C ASP A 61 8.42 -6.07 12.76
N ARG A 62 8.13 -5.09 11.89
CA ARG A 62 6.82 -4.43 11.83
C ARG A 62 6.03 -4.75 10.57
N LEU A 63 4.83 -5.26 10.77
CA LEU A 63 3.83 -5.54 9.73
C LEU A 63 2.81 -4.38 9.60
N PRO A 64 2.18 -4.22 8.41
CA PRO A 64 2.43 -4.97 7.18
C PRO A 64 3.67 -4.48 6.41
N GLY A 65 4.20 -5.33 5.54
CA GLY A 65 5.17 -4.95 4.50
C GLY A 65 4.53 -4.61 3.15
N ILE A 66 5.32 -4.06 2.23
CA ILE A 66 4.97 -3.98 0.80
C ILE A 66 5.96 -4.84 0.04
N VAL A 67 5.44 -5.80 -0.73
CA VAL A 67 6.21 -6.77 -1.51
C VAL A 67 6.06 -6.44 -2.99
N PHE A 68 7.16 -6.18 -3.66
CA PHE A 68 7.23 -5.94 -5.09
C PHE A 68 7.67 -7.23 -5.79
N VAL A 69 6.90 -7.68 -6.79
CA VAL A 69 7.17 -8.93 -7.53
C VAL A 69 7.21 -8.68 -9.03
N PRO A 70 7.96 -9.48 -9.81
CA PRO A 70 7.99 -9.35 -11.27
C PRO A 70 6.59 -9.49 -11.88
N LEU A 71 6.22 -8.52 -12.71
CA LEU A 71 4.98 -8.54 -13.46
C LEU A 71 4.97 -9.73 -14.43
N SER A 72 3.89 -10.50 -14.44
CA SER A 72 3.77 -11.73 -15.25
C SER A 72 3.24 -11.50 -16.68
N GLY A 73 3.09 -10.24 -17.11
CA GLY A 73 2.50 -9.82 -18.39
C GLY A 73 2.41 -8.31 -18.54
N ASP A 74 1.55 -7.77 -19.40
CA ASP A 74 1.26 -6.33 -19.42
C ASP A 74 0.27 -5.94 -18.31
N LYS A 75 0.46 -4.77 -17.71
CA LYS A 75 -0.49 -4.22 -16.73
C LYS A 75 -1.82 -3.92 -17.42
N GLN A 76 -2.86 -4.68 -17.09
CA GLN A 76 -4.20 -4.49 -17.65
C GLN A 76 -5.03 -3.55 -16.77
N GLY A 77 -5.16 -2.29 -17.21
CA GLY A 77 -6.04 -1.31 -16.60
C GLY A 77 -5.52 -0.69 -15.30
N LYS A 78 -6.42 -0.01 -14.57
CA LYS A 78 -6.11 0.73 -13.33
C LYS A 78 -5.78 -0.22 -12.18
N SER A 79 -4.89 0.23 -11.28
CA SER A 79 -4.68 -0.51 -10.02
C SER A 79 -5.98 -0.50 -9.22
N ARG A 80 -6.43 -1.69 -8.77
CA ARG A 80 -7.66 -1.81 -7.95
C ARG A 80 -7.41 -1.51 -6.47
N LEU A 81 -6.16 -1.52 -6.06
CA LEU A 81 -5.74 -1.13 -4.72
C LEU A 81 -5.00 0.20 -4.79
N ARG A 82 -5.24 1.03 -3.77
CA ARG A 82 -4.72 2.39 -3.70
C ARG A 82 -4.10 2.62 -2.33
N LEU A 83 -2.89 3.15 -2.33
CA LEU A 83 -2.22 3.63 -1.13
C LEU A 83 -2.56 5.11 -0.93
N ASP A 84 -2.86 5.46 0.31
CA ASP A 84 -3.17 6.84 0.71
C ASP A 84 -2.12 7.27 1.75
N LEU A 85 -1.32 8.27 1.39
CA LEU A 85 -0.23 8.83 2.21
C LEU A 85 -0.73 10.09 2.90
N ARG A 86 -0.22 10.37 4.10
CA ARG A 86 -0.63 11.56 4.86
C ARG A 86 0.59 12.28 5.47
N PRO A 87 1.26 13.14 4.69
CA PRO A 87 2.42 13.92 5.14
C PRO A 87 2.00 15.15 5.95
N ALA A 88 2.88 15.65 6.82
CA ALA A 88 2.65 16.87 7.61
C ALA A 88 2.36 18.10 6.73
N ASP A 89 3.00 18.18 5.57
CA ASP A 89 2.76 19.18 4.54
C ASP A 89 2.46 18.45 3.22
N GLN A 90 1.26 18.66 2.68
CA GLN A 90 0.82 18.01 1.45
C GLN A 90 1.56 18.54 0.22
N GLU A 91 1.80 19.85 0.17
CA GLU A 91 2.37 20.51 -1.01
C GLU A 91 3.85 20.14 -1.13
N ALA A 92 4.60 20.26 -0.03
CA ALA A 92 6.01 19.89 0.01
C ALA A 92 6.24 18.40 -0.28
N GLU A 93 5.35 17.52 0.18
CA GLU A 93 5.46 16.09 -0.12
C GLU A 93 5.13 15.78 -1.59
N VAL A 94 4.13 16.45 -2.16
CA VAL A 94 3.83 16.29 -3.59
C VAL A 94 5.03 16.71 -4.43
N GLU A 95 5.63 17.87 -4.13
CA GLU A 95 6.83 18.35 -4.81
C GLU A 95 7.97 17.33 -4.71
N ARG A 96 8.29 16.87 -3.49
CA ARG A 96 9.34 15.86 -3.25
C ARG A 96 9.10 14.57 -4.03
N LEU A 97 7.87 14.04 -4.02
CA LEU A 97 7.56 12.79 -4.71
C LEU A 97 7.64 12.94 -6.22
N VAL A 98 7.26 14.10 -6.77
CA VAL A 98 7.41 14.41 -8.19
C VAL A 98 8.88 14.49 -8.59
N ASP A 99 9.72 15.13 -7.78
CA ASP A 99 11.18 15.17 -8.00
C ASP A 99 11.82 13.77 -7.96
N MET A 100 11.28 12.87 -7.13
CA MET A 100 11.67 11.45 -7.11
C MET A 100 11.15 10.64 -8.31
N GLY A 101 10.35 11.23 -9.20
CA GLY A 101 9.84 10.59 -10.42
C GLY A 101 8.38 10.12 -10.36
N ALA A 102 7.61 10.51 -9.34
CA ALA A 102 6.16 10.41 -9.44
C ALA A 102 5.60 11.42 -10.45
N ARG A 103 4.38 11.16 -10.90
CA ARG A 103 3.68 12.01 -11.87
C ARG A 103 2.25 12.30 -11.42
N HIS A 104 1.78 13.52 -11.62
CA HIS A 104 0.36 13.84 -11.45
C HIS A 104 -0.48 13.01 -12.42
N VAL A 105 -1.59 12.47 -11.93
CA VAL A 105 -2.55 11.73 -12.75
C VAL A 105 -3.98 12.12 -12.40
N ASP A 106 -4.84 12.13 -13.41
CA ASP A 106 -6.27 12.27 -13.23
C ASP A 106 -6.93 10.89 -13.37
N VAL A 107 -7.65 10.48 -12.33
CA VAL A 107 -8.39 9.22 -12.29
C VAL A 107 -9.91 9.45 -12.37
N GLY A 108 -10.35 10.68 -12.66
CA GLY A 108 -11.73 11.12 -12.63
C GLY A 108 -12.19 11.55 -11.23
N GLN A 109 -11.28 12.05 -10.39
CA GLN A 109 -11.59 12.36 -8.99
C GLN A 109 -12.41 13.65 -8.81
N GLY A 110 -12.43 14.55 -9.79
CA GLY A 110 -13.07 15.86 -9.65
C GLY A 110 -12.38 16.75 -8.60
N GLU A 111 -13.14 17.63 -7.98
CA GLU A 111 -12.65 18.51 -6.92
C GLU A 111 -12.59 17.76 -5.57
N VAL A 112 -11.37 17.50 -5.11
CA VAL A 112 -11.07 16.74 -3.88
C VAL A 112 -9.92 17.40 -3.14
N ASP A 113 -9.76 17.09 -1.86
CA ASP A 113 -8.71 17.64 -0.99
C ASP A 113 -7.42 16.80 -0.97
N TRP A 114 -7.32 15.77 -1.81
CA TRP A 114 -6.11 14.96 -2.01
C TRP A 114 -5.54 15.10 -3.42
N THR A 115 -4.21 14.99 -3.52
CA THR A 115 -3.51 14.92 -4.80
C THR A 115 -3.38 13.46 -5.22
N VAL A 116 -3.67 13.15 -6.48
CA VAL A 116 -3.43 11.81 -7.03
C VAL A 116 -2.12 11.84 -7.82
N LEU A 117 -1.20 10.97 -7.43
CA LEU A 117 0.06 10.75 -8.12
C LEU A 117 0.12 9.31 -8.64
N ALA A 118 0.99 9.05 -9.59
CA ALA A 118 1.41 7.71 -9.95
C ALA A 118 2.91 7.55 -9.75
N ASP A 119 3.31 6.40 -9.22
CA ASP A 119 4.72 6.05 -9.05
C ASP A 119 5.44 5.90 -10.42
N PRO A 120 6.76 5.66 -10.44
CA PRO A 120 7.51 5.56 -11.69
C PRO A 120 7.05 4.44 -12.66
N GLU A 121 6.22 3.51 -12.21
CA GLU A 121 5.62 2.46 -13.04
C GLU A 121 4.13 2.68 -13.33
N GLY A 122 3.54 3.77 -12.84
CA GLY A 122 2.16 4.13 -13.09
C GLY A 122 1.15 3.51 -12.14
N ASN A 123 1.54 3.11 -10.93
CA ASN A 123 0.60 2.73 -9.88
C ASN A 123 0.07 3.98 -9.18
N GLU A 124 -1.24 4.16 -9.17
CA GLU A 124 -1.87 5.36 -8.62
C GLU A 124 -1.95 5.31 -7.08
N PHE A 125 -1.58 6.40 -6.43
CA PHE A 125 -1.69 6.59 -4.97
C PHE A 125 -2.14 8.02 -4.66
N ARG A 126 -2.54 8.29 -3.42
CA ARG A 126 -2.98 9.63 -2.99
C ARG A 126 -2.04 10.21 -1.96
N VAL A 127 -1.89 11.54 -2.02
CA VAL A 127 -1.32 12.34 -0.94
C VAL A 127 -2.46 13.15 -0.32
N LEU A 128 -2.88 12.76 0.87
CA LEU A 128 -3.97 13.37 1.62
C LEU A 128 -3.48 14.61 2.36
N ARG A 129 -4.38 15.56 2.66
CA ARG A 129 -4.10 16.64 3.62
C ARG A 129 -3.86 16.10 5.02
N GLN A 130 -3.28 16.89 5.92
CA GLN A 130 -3.26 16.54 7.35
C GLN A 130 -4.67 16.41 7.93
N ARG A 131 -4.79 15.66 9.03
CA ARG A 131 -6.03 15.70 9.83
C ARG A 131 -5.99 17.01 10.63
N GLY A 132 -7.07 17.78 10.55
CA GLY A 132 -7.27 18.94 11.43
C GLY A 132 -7.40 18.54 12.89
#